data_AF-A0A3R9P7A7-F1
#
_entry.id   AF-A0A3R9P7A7-F1
#
_cell.length_a   1.000
_cell.length_b   1.000
_cell.length_c   1.000
_cell.angle_alpha   90.00
_cell.angle_beta   90.00
_cell.angle_gamma   90.00
#
_symmetry.space_group_name_H-M   'P 1'
#
loop_
_entity.id
_entity.type
_entity.pdbx_description
1 polymer ?
#
loop_
_entity_poly.entity_id
_entity_poly.type
_entity_poly.pdbx_seq_one_letter_code
_entity_poly.pdbx_strand_id
1 'polypeptide(L)'
;MTIVLLVLSLAIHLFTFFVLILFYQQMQKVKEERSDLYGVREDMEELLSRYTDEMKQENQELKQYFADQKNVQPTETAPPEAMKNRVSPQESPFNMEKQEIHSPSFVTEEEDVEEPAYVPPLTDNADKVESSDQAKVLSLSSQGYTRDEIAKKLDIGKGEVDLFLKFYQ
;
A
#
# COMPACT_ATOMS: atom_id res chain seq x y z
N MET A 1 -61.31 17.33 -23.53
CA MET A 1 -60.56 17.74 -22.32
C MET A 1 -60.04 16.53 -21.54
N THR A 2 -60.91 15.59 -21.13
CA THR A 2 -60.50 14.36 -20.40
C THR A 2 -59.56 13.44 -21.18
N ILE A 3 -59.79 13.25 -22.48
CA ILE A 3 -58.91 12.42 -23.34
C ILE A 3 -57.50 12.99 -23.44
N VAL A 4 -57.36 14.32 -23.54
CA VAL A 4 -56.05 14.99 -23.57
C VAL A 4 -55.31 14.76 -22.25
N LEU A 5 -56.01 14.87 -21.13
CA LEU A 5 -55.43 14.57 -19.80
C LEU A 5 -55.05 13.09 -19.65
N LEU A 6 -55.81 12.16 -20.21
CA LEU A 6 -55.47 10.73 -20.20
C LEU A 6 -54.22 10.42 -21.04
N VAL A 7 -54.11 11.01 -22.23
CA VAL A 7 -52.92 10.86 -23.09
C VAL A 7 -51.69 11.46 -22.43
N LEU A 8 -51.83 12.64 -21.81
CA LEU A 8 -50.75 13.29 -21.08
C LEU A 8 -50.31 12.46 -19.86
N SER A 9 -51.26 11.93 -19.09
CA SER A 9 -50.97 11.04 -17.97
C SER A 9 -50.22 9.80 -18.44
N LEU A 10 -50.68 9.15 -19.51
CA LEU A 10 -50.01 7.98 -20.08
C LEU A 10 -48.58 8.30 -20.53
N ALA A 11 -48.36 9.43 -21.20
CA ALA A 11 -47.04 9.85 -21.64
C ALA A 11 -46.07 10.07 -20.46
N ILE A 12 -46.54 10.68 -19.37
CA ILE A 12 -45.74 10.87 -18.15
C ILE A 12 -45.39 9.51 -17.52
N HIS A 13 -46.31 8.55 -17.47
CA HIS A 13 -46.01 7.22 -16.93
C HIS A 13 -44.96 6.49 -17.79
N LEU A 14 -45.05 6.57 -19.12
CA LEU A 14 -44.01 6.00 -19.99
C LEU A 14 -42.65 6.66 -19.76
N PHE A 15 -42.63 7.98 -19.57
CA PHE A 15 -41.42 8.71 -19.25
C PHE A 15 -40.84 8.31 -17.89
N THR A 16 -41.65 8.14 -16.85
CA THR A 16 -41.16 7.69 -15.53
C THR A 16 -40.60 6.27 -15.59
N PHE A 17 -41.26 5.35 -16.31
CA PHE A 17 -40.71 4.01 -16.54
C PHE A 17 -39.38 4.06 -17.29
N PHE A 18 -39.26 4.93 -18.30
CA PHE A 18 -38.00 5.12 -19.02
C PHE A 18 -36.87 5.57 -18.08
N VAL A 19 -37.12 6.59 -17.25
CA VAL A 19 -36.14 7.06 -16.25
C VAL A 19 -35.81 5.95 -15.23
N LEU A 20 -36.81 5.17 -14.79
CA LEU A 20 -36.61 4.07 -13.86
C LEU A 20 -35.71 2.98 -14.45
N ILE A 21 -35.89 2.63 -15.73
CA ILE A 21 -35.03 1.67 -16.43
C ILE A 21 -33.59 2.19 -16.51
N LEU A 22 -33.38 3.47 -16.87
CA LEU A 22 -32.03 4.06 -16.89
C LEU A 22 -31.36 4.00 -15.52
N PHE A 23 -32.12 4.29 -14.45
CA PHE A 23 -31.62 4.24 -13.09
C PHE A 23 -31.28 2.81 -12.66
N TYR A 24 -32.13 1.83 -13.02
CA TYR A 24 -31.90 0.42 -12.75
C TYR A 24 -30.64 -0.10 -13.45
N GLN A 25 -30.41 0.28 -14.71
CA GLN A 25 -29.19 -0.07 -15.45
C GLN A 25 -27.93 0.51 -14.78
N GLN A 26 -27.98 1.78 -14.37
CA GLN A 26 -26.84 2.40 -13.67
C GLN A 26 -26.55 1.69 -12.34
N MET A 27 -27.59 1.29 -11.61
CA MET A 27 -27.44 0.58 -10.34
C MET A 27 -26.88 -0.83 -10.51
N GLN A 28 -27.22 -1.52 -11.62
CA GLN A 28 -26.64 -2.82 -11.93
C GLN A 28 -25.14 -2.74 -12.22
N LYS A 29 -24.69 -1.74 -13.00
CA LYS A 29 -23.26 -1.53 -13.28
C LYS A 29 -22.43 -1.34 -12.00
N VAL A 30 -22.95 -0.52 -11.06
CA VAL A 30 -22.28 -0.30 -9.76
C VAL A 30 -22.27 -1.57 -8.91
N LYS A 31 -23.27 -2.44 -9.03
CA LYS A 31 -23.33 -3.71 -8.29
C LYS A 31 -22.34 -4.73 -8.84
N GLU A 32 -22.17 -4.79 -10.16
CA GLU A 32 -21.18 -5.65 -10.84
C GLU A 32 -19.75 -5.25 -10.44
N GLU A 33 -19.42 -3.96 -10.54
CA GLU A 33 -18.12 -3.43 -10.13
C GLU A 33 -17.81 -3.68 -8.63
N ARG A 34 -18.84 -3.59 -7.77
CA ARG A 34 -18.72 -3.97 -6.35
C ARG A 34 -18.54 -5.47 -6.16
N SER A 35 -19.20 -6.30 -6.97
CA SER A 35 -19.07 -7.76 -6.92
C SER A 35 -17.64 -8.18 -7.28
N ASP A 36 -17.06 -7.56 -8.30
CA ASP A 36 -15.67 -7.79 -8.69
C ASP A 36 -14.70 -7.38 -7.57
N LEU A 37 -14.98 -6.26 -6.88
CA LEU A 37 -14.21 -5.84 -5.70
C LEU A 37 -14.25 -6.87 -4.56
N TYR A 38 -15.36 -7.57 -4.36
CA TYR A 38 -15.44 -8.66 -3.36
C TYR A 38 -14.60 -9.86 -3.77
N GLY A 39 -14.58 -10.23 -5.06
CA GLY A 39 -13.70 -11.29 -5.57
C GLY A 39 -12.22 -10.96 -5.40
N VAL A 40 -11.81 -9.75 -5.79
CA VAL A 40 -10.43 -9.25 -5.60
C VAL A 40 -10.03 -9.27 -4.11
N ARG A 41 -10.95 -8.99 -3.20
CA ARG A 41 -10.68 -9.04 -1.76
C ARG A 41 -10.40 -10.47 -1.28
N GLU A 42 -11.17 -11.46 -1.73
CA GLU A 42 -10.98 -12.86 -1.35
C GLU A 42 -9.63 -13.39 -1.87
N ASP A 43 -9.31 -13.11 -3.14
CA ASP A 43 -8.01 -13.45 -3.74
C ASP A 43 -6.83 -12.79 -2.97
N MET A 44 -7.01 -11.54 -2.53
CA MET A 44 -6.02 -10.83 -1.74
C MET A 44 -5.86 -11.41 -0.34
N GLU A 45 -6.95 -11.80 0.34
CA GLU A 45 -6.90 -12.48 1.63
C GLU A 45 -6.16 -13.82 1.52
N GLU A 46 -6.39 -14.59 0.45
CA GLU A 46 -5.65 -15.83 0.18
C GLU A 46 -4.16 -15.58 -0.08
N LEU A 47 -3.83 -14.60 -0.93
CA LEU A 47 -2.43 -14.24 -1.23
C LEU A 47 -1.67 -13.80 0.03
N LEU A 48 -2.26 -12.92 0.84
CA LEU A 48 -1.68 -12.43 2.08
C LEU A 48 -1.51 -13.57 3.10
N SER A 49 -2.47 -14.48 3.18
CA SER A 49 -2.39 -15.66 4.06
C SER A 49 -1.22 -16.55 3.66
N ARG A 50 -1.12 -16.93 2.37
CA ARG A 50 -0.02 -17.74 1.85
C ARG A 50 1.34 -17.07 2.07
N TYR A 51 1.45 -15.78 1.81
CA TYR A 51 2.69 -15.04 2.03
C TYR A 51 3.07 -14.95 3.50
N THR A 52 2.08 -14.75 4.39
CA THR A 52 2.34 -14.73 5.84
C THR A 52 2.88 -16.07 6.31
N ASP A 53 2.38 -17.18 5.77
CA ASP A 53 2.87 -18.51 6.11
C ASP A 53 4.26 -18.78 5.51
N GLU A 54 4.53 -18.36 4.27
CA GLU A 54 5.87 -18.38 3.65
C GLU A 54 6.88 -17.60 4.49
N MET A 55 6.54 -16.39 4.92
CA MET A 55 7.39 -15.54 5.77
C MET A 55 7.60 -16.15 7.16
N LYS A 56 6.59 -16.82 7.74
CA LYS A 56 6.76 -17.56 9.00
C LYS A 56 7.72 -18.72 8.82
N GLN A 57 7.60 -19.46 7.72
CA GLN A 57 8.47 -20.59 7.40
C GLN A 57 9.92 -20.11 7.22
N GLU A 58 10.16 -19.08 6.41
CA GLU A 58 11.49 -18.50 6.21
C GLU A 58 12.10 -18.03 7.54
N ASN A 59 11.30 -17.41 8.41
CA ASN A 59 11.74 -17.03 9.76
C ASN A 59 12.10 -18.24 10.64
N GLN A 60 11.41 -19.38 10.49
CA GLN A 60 11.75 -20.61 11.20
C GLN A 60 13.04 -21.23 10.66
N GLU A 61 13.21 -21.27 9.34
CA GLU A 61 14.44 -21.73 8.69
C GLU A 61 15.64 -20.88 9.12
N LEU A 62 15.51 -19.55 9.10
CA LEU A 62 16.52 -18.63 9.63
C LEU A 62 16.88 -18.94 11.09
N LYS A 63 15.89 -19.13 11.96
CA LYS A 63 16.12 -19.50 13.37
C LYS A 63 16.84 -20.84 13.50
N GLN A 64 16.53 -21.81 12.66
CA GLN A 64 17.22 -23.10 12.64
C GLN A 64 18.67 -22.97 12.17
N TYR A 65 18.93 -22.21 11.10
CA TYR A 65 20.31 -21.91 10.67
C TYR A 65 21.16 -21.31 11.80
N PHE A 66 20.61 -20.37 12.58
CA PHE A 66 21.32 -19.79 13.73
C PHE A 66 21.45 -20.76 14.93
N ALA A 67 20.47 -21.65 15.14
CA ALA A 67 20.52 -22.66 16.21
C ALA A 67 21.54 -23.77 15.90
N ASP A 68 21.58 -24.24 14.65
CA ASP A 68 22.53 -25.24 14.17
C ASP A 68 23.96 -24.70 14.17
N GLN A 69 24.16 -23.44 13.81
CA GLN A 69 25.46 -22.78 13.90
C GLN A 69 25.99 -22.67 15.35
N LYS A 70 25.08 -22.67 16.34
CA LYS A 70 25.43 -22.67 17.78
C LYS A 70 25.78 -24.06 18.33
N ASN A 71 25.41 -25.13 17.63
CA ASN A 71 25.58 -26.52 18.07
C ASN A 71 26.82 -27.22 17.47
N VAL A 72 27.58 -26.53 16.61
CA VAL A 72 28.88 -27.04 16.08
C VAL A 72 30.05 -26.43 16.86
N GLN A 73 30.12 -26.70 18.16
CA GLN A 73 31.36 -26.66 18.93
C GLN A 73 31.36 -27.79 19.96
N PRO A 74 31.98 -28.94 19.67
CA PRO A 74 32.41 -29.87 20.69
C PRO A 74 33.83 -29.51 21.13
N THR A 75 33.97 -28.96 22.33
CA THR A 75 35.15 -29.23 23.15
C THR A 75 34.68 -29.45 24.57
N GLU A 76 34.59 -30.72 24.93
CA GLU A 76 34.53 -31.19 26.30
C GLU A 76 35.73 -30.62 27.08
N THR A 77 35.46 -29.89 28.14
CA THR A 77 36.06 -30.15 29.46
C THR A 77 35.05 -29.74 30.53
N ALA A 78 34.83 -30.63 31.49
CA ALA A 78 33.75 -30.58 32.47
C ALA A 78 33.92 -29.47 33.54
N PRO A 79 32.83 -29.10 34.27
CA PRO A 79 32.78 -27.99 35.23
C PRO A 79 33.03 -28.46 36.69
N PRO A 80 33.30 -27.56 37.65
CA PRO A 80 32.18 -26.99 38.41
C PRO A 80 32.38 -25.57 39.01
N GLU A 81 31.24 -25.02 39.41
CA GLU A 81 31.02 -24.01 40.47
C GLU A 81 31.02 -22.50 40.14
N ALA A 82 29.78 -21.97 40.24
CA ALA A 82 29.40 -20.79 41.00
C ALA A 82 30.07 -19.44 40.67
N MET A 83 29.32 -18.56 40.02
CA MET A 83 29.04 -17.25 40.61
C MET A 83 27.83 -16.56 39.99
N LYS A 84 26.74 -16.60 40.76
CA LYS A 84 25.72 -15.57 40.86
C LYS A 84 26.37 -14.20 40.84
N ASN A 85 26.09 -13.37 39.84
CA ASN A 85 26.02 -11.93 40.07
C ASN A 85 25.07 -11.25 39.09
N ARG A 86 23.98 -10.80 39.69
CA ARG A 86 22.91 -9.98 39.18
C ARG A 86 23.39 -8.53 39.26
N VAL A 87 23.61 -7.88 38.13
CA VAL A 87 23.73 -6.42 38.06
C VAL A 87 23.07 -5.96 36.76
N SER A 88 21.84 -5.47 36.87
CA SER A 88 21.34 -4.38 36.02
C SER A 88 22.01 -3.11 36.56
N PRO A 89 22.40 -2.14 35.71
CA PRO A 89 21.57 -0.94 35.70
C PRO A 89 21.55 -0.16 34.36
N GLN A 90 20.45 0.58 34.22
CA GLN A 90 20.39 1.97 33.76
C GLN A 90 19.91 2.23 32.33
N GLU A 91 18.61 2.53 32.29
CA GLU A 91 17.94 3.46 31.39
C GLU A 91 18.79 4.72 31.16
N SER A 92 18.87 5.17 29.91
CA SER A 92 19.30 6.52 29.56
C SER A 92 18.21 7.20 28.74
N PRO A 93 17.81 8.43 29.09
CA PRO A 93 16.66 9.12 28.51
C PRO A 93 17.08 9.74 27.18
N PHE A 94 16.33 9.50 26.10
CA PHE A 94 16.46 10.31 24.91
C PHE A 94 15.26 11.24 24.76
N ASN A 95 15.61 12.50 24.55
CA ASN A 95 14.85 13.71 24.79
C ASN A 95 13.82 13.94 23.67
N MET A 96 12.63 14.38 24.05
CA MET A 96 11.51 14.66 23.15
C MET A 96 11.62 16.12 22.69
N GLU A 97 12.10 16.37 21.47
CA GLU A 97 12.06 17.71 20.87
C GLU A 97 10.78 17.88 20.05
N LYS A 98 9.85 18.63 20.65
CA LYS A 98 8.58 19.06 20.08
C LYS A 98 8.85 20.19 19.09
N GLN A 99 8.85 19.90 17.80
CA GLN A 99 8.97 20.95 16.79
C GLN A 99 7.59 21.51 16.43
N GLU A 100 7.44 22.80 16.67
CA GLU A 100 6.20 23.57 16.57
C GLU A 100 5.76 23.80 15.12
N ILE A 101 4.44 23.70 14.93
CA ILE A 101 3.71 23.96 13.69
C ILE A 101 3.71 25.48 13.45
N HIS A 102 4.50 25.94 12.47
CA HIS A 102 4.39 27.31 11.94
C HIS A 102 3.35 27.33 10.81
N SER A 103 2.14 27.78 11.14
CA SER A 103 1.18 28.28 10.15
C SER A 103 1.46 29.76 9.88
N PRO A 104 1.65 30.21 8.63
CA PRO A 104 1.46 31.60 8.31
C PRO A 104 -0.01 31.83 7.94
N SER A 105 -0.70 32.60 8.80
CA SER A 105 -1.88 33.36 8.36
C SER A 105 -1.46 34.33 7.26
N PHE A 106 -2.28 34.47 6.22
CA PHE A 106 -2.31 35.73 5.48
C PHE A 106 -3.75 36.15 5.20
N VAL A 107 -3.93 37.45 5.43
CA VAL A 107 -5.16 38.22 5.49
C VAL A 107 -5.74 38.41 4.08
N THR A 108 -7.06 38.46 4.03
CA THR A 108 -7.90 38.87 2.90
C THR A 108 -7.61 40.30 2.48
N GLU A 109 -7.22 40.52 1.22
CA GLU A 109 -7.53 41.74 0.47
C GLU A 109 -8.02 41.32 -0.92
N GLU A 110 -9.28 41.65 -1.20
CA GLU A 110 -9.92 41.53 -2.51
C GLU A 110 -9.50 42.72 -3.36
N GLU A 111 -8.91 42.49 -4.54
CA GLU A 111 -8.99 43.45 -5.64
C GLU A 111 -8.69 42.77 -6.99
N ASP A 112 -9.68 42.86 -7.88
CA ASP A 112 -9.69 42.77 -9.35
C ASP A 112 -8.69 41.81 -10.06
N VAL A 113 -9.20 40.68 -10.57
CA VAL A 113 -8.44 39.75 -11.41
C VAL A 113 -9.09 39.67 -12.80
N GLU A 114 -8.53 40.40 -13.77
CA GLU A 114 -8.60 40.00 -15.17
C GLU A 114 -7.94 38.62 -15.31
N GLU A 115 -8.68 37.59 -15.74
CA GLU A 115 -8.13 36.23 -15.86
C GLU A 115 -7.01 36.16 -16.91
N PRO A 116 -5.75 35.86 -16.54
CA PRO A 116 -4.75 35.51 -17.53
C PRO A 116 -5.02 34.08 -18.00
N ALA A 117 -5.09 33.88 -19.32
CA ALA A 117 -5.19 32.57 -19.93
C ALA A 117 -4.12 31.63 -19.37
N TYR A 118 -4.56 30.54 -18.73
CA TYR A 118 -3.67 29.57 -18.10
C TYR A 118 -2.77 28.90 -19.14
N VAL A 119 -1.48 29.20 -19.07
CA VAL A 119 -0.44 28.42 -19.75
C VAL A 119 0.26 27.61 -18.67
N PRO A 120 0.09 26.27 -18.64
CA PRO A 120 0.76 25.45 -17.64
C PRO A 120 2.29 25.60 -17.78
N PRO A 121 3.02 25.78 -16.66
CA PRO A 121 4.47 25.88 -16.72
C PRO A 121 5.05 24.59 -17.29
N LEU A 122 5.80 24.69 -18.39
CA LEU A 122 6.64 23.60 -18.86
C LEU A 122 7.75 23.43 -17.82
N THR A 123 7.64 22.40 -17.01
CA THR A 123 8.70 22.00 -16.10
C THR A 123 9.83 21.40 -16.92
N ASP A 124 10.93 22.13 -17.09
CA ASP A 124 12.23 21.61 -17.61
C ASP A 124 12.92 20.65 -16.61
N ASN A 125 12.16 20.12 -15.66
CA ASN A 125 12.58 19.03 -14.81
C ASN A 125 11.86 17.80 -15.33
N ALA A 126 12.58 16.96 -16.08
CA ALA A 126 12.17 15.59 -16.34
C ALA A 126 11.52 15.05 -15.07
N ASP A 127 10.26 14.62 -15.16
CA ASP A 127 9.48 14.09 -14.06
C ASP A 127 10.36 13.16 -13.25
N LYS A 128 10.93 13.67 -12.15
CA LYS A 128 11.60 12.84 -11.17
C LYS A 128 10.45 12.32 -10.33
N VAL A 129 9.69 11.42 -10.95
CA VAL A 129 8.79 10.52 -10.24
C VAL A 129 9.68 9.90 -9.18
N GLU A 130 9.54 10.33 -7.93
CA GLU A 130 10.14 9.63 -6.81
C GLU A 130 9.56 8.23 -6.89
N SER A 131 10.33 7.35 -7.50
CA SER A 131 9.87 6.04 -7.85
C SER A 131 9.70 5.34 -6.52
N SER A 132 8.45 5.06 -6.14
CA SER A 132 8.17 4.26 -4.95
C SER A 132 9.02 3.00 -4.99
N ASP A 133 9.45 2.47 -3.86
CA ASP A 133 10.41 1.35 -3.84
C ASP A 133 9.88 0.13 -4.62
N GLN A 134 8.57 -0.04 -4.66
CA GLN A 134 7.83 -0.96 -5.53
C GLN A 134 8.12 -0.76 -7.03
N ALA A 135 8.04 0.49 -7.51
CA ALA A 135 8.29 0.84 -8.91
C ALA A 135 9.76 0.60 -9.29
N LYS A 136 10.68 0.84 -8.34
CA LYS A 136 12.11 0.54 -8.55
C LYS A 136 12.34 -0.97 -8.68
N VAL A 137 11.73 -1.79 -7.82
CA VAL A 137 11.82 -3.26 -7.89
C VAL A 137 11.31 -3.78 -9.24
N LEU A 138 10.16 -3.30 -9.71
CA LEU A 138 9.59 -3.71 -10.99
C LEU A 138 10.47 -3.30 -12.18
N SER A 139 11.06 -2.10 -12.13
CA SER A 139 11.98 -1.63 -13.17
C SER A 139 13.26 -2.47 -13.24
N LEU A 140 13.79 -2.90 -12.08
CA LEU A 140 15.01 -3.70 -12.02
C LEU A 140 14.73 -5.16 -12.41
N SER A 141 13.57 -5.70 -12.05
CA SER A 141 13.20 -7.06 -12.49
C SER A 141 12.97 -7.13 -14.01
N SER A 142 12.32 -6.13 -14.61
CA SER A 142 12.18 -6.05 -16.08
C SER A 142 13.50 -5.85 -16.83
N GLN A 143 14.51 -5.27 -16.17
CA GLN A 143 15.89 -5.19 -16.66
C GLN A 143 16.67 -6.52 -16.52
N GLY A 144 16.06 -7.55 -15.93
CA GLY A 144 16.64 -8.89 -15.79
C GLY A 144 17.51 -9.11 -14.55
N TYR A 145 17.48 -8.21 -13.57
CA TYR A 145 18.22 -8.38 -12.32
C TYR A 145 17.61 -9.50 -11.47
N THR A 146 18.47 -10.23 -10.75
CA THR A 146 18.05 -11.29 -9.83
C THR A 146 17.51 -10.71 -8.51
N ARG A 147 16.64 -11.44 -7.82
CA ARG A 147 16.05 -11.01 -6.53
C ARG A 147 17.11 -10.52 -5.53
N ASP A 148 18.24 -11.22 -5.47
CA ASP A 148 19.36 -10.91 -4.57
C ASP A 148 20.05 -9.60 -4.93
N GLU A 149 20.17 -9.28 -6.21
CA GLU A 149 20.79 -8.04 -6.69
C GLU A 149 19.87 -6.85 -6.47
N ILE A 150 18.56 -7.05 -6.64
CA ILE A 150 17.54 -6.03 -6.39
C ILE A 150 17.52 -5.69 -4.89
N ALA A 151 17.47 -6.70 -4.02
CA ALA A 151 17.50 -6.54 -2.56
C ALA A 151 18.73 -5.72 -2.11
N LYS A 152 19.91 -6.05 -2.64
CA LYS A 152 21.15 -5.32 -2.34
C LYS A 152 21.18 -3.89 -2.88
N LYS A 153 20.57 -3.64 -4.05
CA LYS A 153 20.59 -2.33 -4.72
C LYS A 153 19.63 -1.33 -4.09
N LEU A 154 18.55 -1.83 -3.50
CA LEU A 154 17.50 -1.03 -2.87
C LEU A 154 17.55 -1.04 -1.34
N ASP A 155 18.48 -1.80 -0.75
CA ASP A 155 18.61 -1.99 0.71
C ASP A 155 17.32 -2.50 1.36
N ILE A 156 16.61 -3.39 0.65
CA ILE A 156 15.35 -4.02 1.08
C ILE A 156 15.53 -5.53 1.21
N GLY A 157 14.67 -6.18 1.99
CA GLY A 157 14.73 -7.63 2.21
C GLY A 157 14.46 -8.42 0.93
N LYS A 158 15.09 -9.60 0.78
CA LYS A 158 14.82 -10.51 -0.36
C LYS A 158 13.34 -10.91 -0.45
N GLY A 159 12.70 -11.14 0.71
CA GLY A 159 11.27 -11.40 0.79
C GLY A 159 10.42 -10.21 0.36
N GLU A 160 10.82 -8.98 0.69
CA GLU A 160 10.12 -7.76 0.27
C GLU A 160 10.19 -7.56 -1.25
N VAL A 161 11.34 -7.85 -1.86
CA VAL A 161 11.48 -7.88 -3.33
C VAL A 161 10.54 -8.89 -3.96
N ASP A 162 10.49 -10.11 -3.43
CA ASP A 162 9.62 -11.17 -3.97
C ASP A 162 8.14 -10.83 -3.79
N LEU A 163 7.77 -10.23 -2.66
CA LEU A 163 6.43 -9.71 -2.41
C LEU A 163 6.04 -8.68 -3.46
N PHE A 164 6.90 -7.70 -3.73
CA PHE A 164 6.62 -6.69 -4.74
C PHE A 164 6.49 -7.26 -6.14
N LEU A 165 7.22 -8.34 -6.48
CA LEU A 165 7.08 -8.98 -7.78
C LEU A 165 5.78 -9.77 -7.91
N LYS A 166 5.34 -10.48 -6.85
CA LYS A 166 4.09 -11.25 -6.86
C LYS A 166 2.83 -10.36 -6.86
N PHE A 167 2.91 -9.14 -6.34
CA PHE A 167 1.79 -8.19 -6.36
C PHE A 167 1.43 -7.67 -7.77
N TYR A 168 2.36 -7.75 -8.72
CA TYR A 168 2.18 -7.23 -10.09
C TYR A 168 2.18 -8.34 -11.16
N GLN A 169 2.18 -9.60 -10.73
CA GLN A 169 2.10 -10.77 -11.60
C GLN A 169 0.66 -11.27 -11.69
#